data_AF-A0A7C6D210-F1
#
_entry.id   AF-A0A7C6D210-F1
#
_cell.length_a   1.000
_cell.length_b   1.000
_cell.length_c   1.000
_cell.angle_alpha   90.00
_cell.angle_beta   90.00
_cell.angle_gamma   90.00
#
_symmetry.space_group_name_H-M   'P 1'
#
loop_
_entity.id
_entity.type
_entity.pdbx_description
1 polymer ?
#
loop_
_entity_poly.entity_id
_entity_poly.type
_entity_poly.pdbx_seq_one_letter_code
_entity_poly.pdbx_strand_id
1 'polypeptide(L)'
;MFCPNCGTNVPDDAEFCSNCGYGLKTGQAPRPNAPYAPSQPYAQPFFNIPTKSEILTILLAFLIPGAGHLYVGRLTRGLIVLVSYFGITAISMIVLFTSIPGFASGDVSDIMNNTGIIAIMSVLSIIALVIWIVQLIDAYNLTKQYNDTVRRTGQAPW
;
A
#
# COMPACT_ATOMS: atom_id res chain seq x y z
N MET A 1 55.30 -36.69 5.49
CA MET A 1 55.62 -36.23 6.86
C MET A 1 54.66 -36.83 7.89
N PHE A 2 55.01 -36.89 9.18
CA PHE A 2 54.08 -37.39 10.21
C PHE A 2 53.24 -36.26 10.79
N CYS A 3 51.93 -36.50 11.00
CA CYS A 3 51.05 -35.53 11.63
C CYS A 3 51.43 -35.33 13.11
N PRO A 4 51.66 -34.09 13.60
CA PRO A 4 52.05 -33.84 15.00
C PRO A 4 50.93 -34.15 16.01
N ASN A 5 49.67 -34.23 15.55
CA ASN A 5 48.53 -34.49 16.42
C ASN A 5 48.20 -35.99 16.57
N CYS A 6 48.30 -36.78 15.50
CA CYS A 6 47.89 -38.20 15.51
C CYS A 6 48.98 -39.20 15.08
N GLY A 7 50.16 -38.73 14.68
CA GLY A 7 51.30 -39.59 14.30
C GLY A 7 51.14 -40.37 13.00
N THR A 8 50.05 -40.17 12.24
CA THR A 8 49.85 -40.83 10.94
C THR A 8 50.77 -40.23 9.88
N ASN A 9 51.23 -41.05 8.92
CA ASN A 9 51.98 -40.58 7.77
C ASN A 9 51.02 -39.85 6.81
N VAL A 10 51.31 -38.59 6.51
CA VAL A 10 50.55 -37.72 5.63
C VAL A 10 51.49 -37.20 4.54
N PRO A 11 51.07 -37.11 3.27
CA PRO A 11 51.94 -36.59 2.21
C PRO A 11 52.37 -35.15 2.49
N ASP A 12 53.52 -34.76 1.93
CA ASP A 12 54.21 -33.49 2.27
C ASP A 12 53.46 -32.24 1.75
N ASP A 13 52.52 -32.42 0.82
CA ASP A 13 51.68 -31.37 0.24
C ASP A 13 50.31 -31.24 0.92
N ALA A 14 49.98 -32.09 1.89
CA ALA A 14 48.68 -32.10 2.54
C ALA A 14 48.44 -30.87 3.43
N GLU A 15 47.32 -30.19 3.23
CA GLU A 15 46.91 -29.05 4.07
C GLU A 15 46.27 -29.49 5.39
N PHE A 16 45.59 -30.65 5.37
CA PHE A 16 44.89 -31.23 6.51
C PHE A 16 45.22 -32.73 6.65
N CYS A 17 45.29 -33.22 7.88
CA CYS A 17 45.47 -34.64 8.14
C CYS A 17 44.20 -35.43 7.81
N SER A 18 44.31 -36.43 6.95
CA SER A 18 43.20 -37.31 6.56
C SER A 18 42.68 -38.20 7.70
N ASN A 19 43.49 -38.46 8.72
CA ASN A 19 43.08 -39.30 9.85
C ASN A 19 42.40 -38.50 10.97
N CYS A 20 42.94 -37.34 11.34
CA CYS A 20 42.42 -36.58 12.50
C CYS A 20 41.89 -35.17 12.18
N GLY A 21 42.11 -34.63 10.98
CA GLY A 21 41.65 -33.30 10.58
C GLY A 21 42.54 -32.12 11.03
N TYR A 22 43.75 -32.39 11.55
CA TYR A 22 44.69 -31.34 11.96
C TYR A 22 45.18 -30.52 10.75
N GLY A 23 45.12 -29.19 10.83
CA GLY A 23 45.62 -28.30 9.79
C GLY A 23 47.14 -28.23 9.81
N LEU A 24 47.80 -28.92 8.87
CA LEU A 24 49.26 -29.06 8.80
C LEU A 24 49.96 -27.76 8.38
N LYS A 25 49.28 -26.92 7.59
CA LYS A 25 49.78 -25.58 7.20
C LYS A 25 49.46 -24.50 8.23
N THR A 26 48.32 -24.60 8.91
CA THR A 26 47.81 -23.56 9.81
C THR A 26 48.08 -23.83 11.29
N GLY A 27 48.57 -25.04 11.64
CA GLY A 27 48.77 -25.47 13.02
C GLY A 27 47.47 -25.65 13.82
N GLN A 28 46.32 -25.71 13.15
CA GLN A 28 45.01 -25.70 13.79
C GLN A 28 44.58 -27.11 14.21
N ALA A 29 44.16 -27.23 15.47
CA ALA A 29 43.49 -28.42 15.97
C ALA A 29 42.20 -28.69 15.19
N PRO A 30 41.81 -29.98 15.03
CA PRO A 30 40.54 -30.33 14.40
C PRO A 30 39.41 -29.65 15.15
N ARG A 31 38.64 -28.79 14.46
CA ARG A 31 37.46 -28.18 15.07
C ARG A 31 36.41 -29.27 15.20
N PRO A 32 35.75 -29.43 16.36
CA PRO A 32 34.57 -30.27 16.47
C PRO A 32 33.59 -29.83 15.39
N ASN A 33 33.08 -30.79 14.60
CA ASN A 33 32.00 -30.52 13.66
C ASN A 33 30.86 -29.90 14.47
N ALA A 34 30.64 -28.59 14.30
CA ALA A 34 29.43 -27.98 14.79
C ALA A 34 28.27 -28.77 14.17
N PRO A 35 27.25 -29.15 14.94
CA PRO A 35 26.08 -29.82 14.39
C PRO A 35 25.64 -29.07 13.14
N TYR A 36 25.50 -29.79 12.02
CA TYR A 36 24.91 -29.26 10.81
C TYR A 36 23.52 -28.75 11.19
N ALA A 37 23.40 -27.44 11.43
CA ALA A 37 22.11 -26.80 11.55
C ALA A 37 21.47 -26.96 10.18
N PRO A 38 20.26 -27.54 10.07
CA PRO A 38 19.59 -27.64 8.78
C PRO A 38 19.55 -26.25 8.16
N SER A 39 20.04 -26.14 6.93
CA SER A 39 19.99 -24.89 6.16
C SER A 39 18.55 -24.41 6.14
N GLN A 40 18.25 -23.38 6.94
CA GLN A 40 16.95 -22.73 6.95
C GLN A 40 16.71 -22.23 5.52
N PRO A 41 15.70 -22.77 4.81
CA PRO A 41 15.36 -22.28 3.49
C PRO A 41 14.92 -20.83 3.68
N TYR A 42 15.71 -19.89 3.14
CA TYR A 42 15.39 -18.47 3.02
C TYR A 42 14.73 -17.89 4.28
N ALA A 43 15.55 -17.42 5.22
CA ALA A 43 15.10 -16.38 6.16
C ALA A 43 14.69 -15.16 5.31
N GLN A 44 13.43 -15.11 4.91
CA GLN A 44 12.85 -13.98 4.22
C GLN A 44 13.00 -12.80 5.18
N PRO A 45 13.71 -11.72 4.81
CA PRO A 45 13.74 -10.52 5.63
C PRO A 45 12.29 -10.04 5.74
N PHE A 46 11.70 -10.18 6.93
CA PHE A 46 10.38 -9.64 7.25
C PHE A 46 10.47 -8.12 7.13
N PHE A 47 10.21 -7.60 5.93
CA PHE A 47 10.02 -6.18 5.72
C PHE A 47 8.68 -5.84 6.38
N ASN A 48 8.74 -5.26 7.58
CA ASN A 48 7.55 -4.86 8.30
C ASN A 48 6.88 -3.70 7.53
N ILE A 49 5.93 -4.02 6.66
CA ILE A 49 5.17 -3.01 5.93
C ILE A 49 4.36 -2.22 6.96
N PRO A 50 4.55 -0.90 7.07
CA PRO A 50 3.83 -0.11 8.07
C PRO A 50 2.32 -0.09 7.74
N THR A 51 1.49 -0.18 8.79
CA THR A 51 0.04 0.05 8.69
C THR A 51 -0.26 1.49 8.30
N LYS A 52 -1.37 1.71 7.59
CA LYS A 52 -1.83 3.02 7.16
C LYS A 52 -2.71 3.66 8.24
N SER A 53 -2.66 4.98 8.35
CA SER A 53 -3.50 5.71 9.31
C SER A 53 -4.92 5.90 8.78
N GLU A 54 -5.91 5.49 9.59
CA GLU A 54 -7.34 5.58 9.28
C GLU A 54 -7.83 7.03 9.20
N ILE A 55 -7.43 7.86 10.18
CA ILE A 55 -7.83 9.27 10.25
C ILE A 55 -7.32 10.03 9.03
N LEU A 56 -6.06 9.85 8.66
CA LEU A 56 -5.49 10.52 7.48
C LEU A 56 -6.26 10.14 6.21
N THR A 57 -6.63 8.87 6.08
CA THR A 57 -7.40 8.40 4.91
C THR A 57 -8.76 9.08 4.81
N ILE A 58 -9.45 9.21 5.94
CA ILE A 58 -10.74 9.93 6.01
C ILE A 58 -10.54 11.42 5.70
N LEU A 59 -9.52 12.07 6.27
CA LEU A 59 -9.24 13.48 6.01
C LEU A 59 -8.93 13.73 4.53
N LEU A 60 -8.14 12.85 3.90
CA LEU A 60 -7.87 12.92 2.46
C LEU A 60 -9.13 12.72 1.63
N ALA A 61 -9.95 11.71 1.96
CA ALA A 61 -11.22 11.45 1.27
C ALA A 61 -12.23 12.58 1.45
N PHE A 62 -12.22 13.28 2.59
CA PHE A 62 -13.08 14.43 2.87
C PHE A 62 -12.65 15.64 2.02
N LEU A 63 -11.35 15.93 1.98
CA LEU A 63 -10.80 17.08 1.26
C LEU A 63 -10.87 16.91 -0.26
N ILE A 64 -10.51 15.72 -0.76
CA ILE A 64 -10.49 15.40 -2.18
C ILE A 64 -11.18 14.04 -2.36
N PRO A 65 -12.41 14.01 -2.91
CA PRO A 65 -13.12 12.77 -3.16
C PRO A 65 -12.28 11.80 -4.01
N GLY A 66 -12.13 10.56 -3.53
CA GLY A 66 -11.29 9.53 -4.14
C GLY A 66 -9.82 9.53 -3.70
N ALA A 67 -9.30 10.58 -3.05
CA ALA A 67 -7.91 10.61 -2.59
C ALA A 67 -7.61 9.63 -1.45
N GLY A 68 -8.59 9.35 -0.59
CA GLY A 68 -8.45 8.33 0.44
C GLY A 68 -8.17 6.94 -0.15
N HIS A 69 -8.89 6.54 -1.19
CA HIS A 69 -8.66 5.27 -1.89
C HIS A 69 -7.29 5.21 -2.57
N LEU A 70 -6.81 6.33 -3.13
CA LEU A 70 -5.48 6.44 -3.71
C LEU A 70 -4.39 6.26 -2.64
N TYR A 71 -4.59 6.81 -1.43
CA TYR A 71 -3.64 6.69 -0.32
C TYR A 71 -3.48 5.24 0.19
N VAL A 72 -4.56 4.45 0.23
CA VAL A 72 -4.49 3.02 0.57
C VAL A 72 -3.94 2.17 -0.60
N GLY A 73 -3.78 2.76 -1.80
CA GLY A 73 -3.23 2.09 -2.99
C GLY A 73 -4.28 1.50 -3.94
N ARG A 74 -5.58 1.71 -3.69
CA ARG A 74 -6.65 1.14 -4.52
C ARG A 74 -7.06 2.09 -5.65
N LEU A 75 -6.19 2.22 -6.65
CA LEU A 75 -6.27 3.22 -7.71
C LEU A 75 -7.60 3.22 -8.49
N THR A 76 -8.09 2.06 -8.91
CA THR A 76 -9.32 1.96 -9.72
C THR A 76 -10.53 2.53 -8.99
N ARG A 77 -10.70 2.21 -7.71
CA ARG A 77 -11.81 2.73 -6.92
C ARG A 77 -11.67 4.24 -6.67
N GLY A 78 -10.47 4.70 -6.36
CA GLY A 78 -10.20 6.13 -6.18
C GLY A 78 -10.50 6.94 -7.43
N LEU A 79 -10.07 6.46 -8.60
CA LEU A 79 -10.35 7.11 -9.88
C LEU A 79 -11.84 7.13 -10.21
N ILE A 80 -12.58 6.05 -9.97
CA ILE A 80 -14.04 6.02 -10.19
C ILE A 80 -14.74 7.07 -9.33
N VAL A 81 -14.39 7.17 -8.04
CA VAL A 81 -14.99 8.16 -7.13
C VAL A 81 -14.62 9.58 -7.55
N LEU A 82 -13.36 9.81 -7.91
CA LEU A 82 -12.87 11.11 -8.33
C LEU A 82 -13.59 11.56 -9.62
N VAL A 83 -13.59 10.74 -10.66
CA VAL A 83 -14.22 11.07 -11.95
C VAL A 83 -15.73 11.22 -11.80
N SER A 84 -16.40 10.37 -11.00
CA SER A 84 -17.86 10.48 -10.83
C SER A 84 -18.24 11.74 -10.05
N TYR A 85 -17.56 12.07 -8.95
CA TYR A 85 -17.84 13.26 -8.17
C TYR A 85 -17.55 14.54 -8.96
N PHE A 86 -16.34 14.67 -9.53
CA PHE A 86 -15.98 15.83 -10.35
C PHE A 86 -16.81 15.92 -11.64
N GLY A 87 -17.23 14.79 -12.22
CA GLY A 87 -18.11 14.76 -13.37
C GLY A 87 -19.50 15.31 -13.04
N ILE A 88 -20.10 14.87 -11.93
CA ILE A 88 -21.42 15.38 -11.48
C ILE A 88 -21.34 16.87 -11.17
N THR A 89 -20.30 17.33 -10.45
CA THR A 89 -20.16 18.75 -10.13
C THR A 89 -19.90 19.60 -11.38
N ALA A 90 -19.12 19.10 -12.34
CA ALA A 90 -18.89 19.77 -13.63
C ALA A 90 -20.20 19.87 -14.45
N ILE A 91 -21.01 18.82 -14.50
CA ILE A 91 -22.32 18.84 -15.17
C ILE A 91 -23.23 19.87 -14.51
N SER A 92 -23.32 19.88 -13.17
CA SER A 92 -24.10 20.89 -12.43
C SER A 92 -23.62 22.31 -12.73
N MET A 93 -22.30 22.52 -12.79
CA MET A 93 -21.69 23.79 -13.19
C MET A 93 -22.08 24.20 -14.62
N ILE A 94 -21.99 23.28 -15.59
CA ILE A 94 -22.33 23.57 -16.98
C ILE A 94 -23.81 23.96 -17.10
N VAL A 95 -24.72 23.20 -16.47
CA VAL A 95 -26.15 23.50 -16.46
C VAL A 95 -26.38 24.89 -15.87
N LEU A 96 -25.78 25.19 -14.73
CA LEU A 96 -25.88 26.51 -14.10
C LEU A 96 -25.39 27.62 -15.04
N PHE A 97 -24.18 27.50 -15.60
CA PHE A 97 -23.60 28.53 -16.47
C PHE A 97 -24.38 28.75 -17.77
N THR A 98 -24.91 27.68 -18.38
CA THR A 98 -25.74 27.81 -19.60
C THR A 98 -27.11 28.44 -19.32
N SER A 99 -27.58 28.38 -18.07
CA SER A 99 -28.89 28.91 -17.66
C SER A 99 -28.90 30.37 -17.20
N ILE A 100 -27.74 31.05 -17.15
CA ILE A 100 -27.62 32.45 -16.72
C ILE A 100 -27.27 33.33 -17.93
N PRO A 101 -28.25 33.88 -18.67
CA PRO A 101 -28.01 34.96 -19.62
C PRO A 101 -27.71 36.26 -18.85
N GLY A 102 -26.57 36.33 -18.17
CA GLY A 102 -26.31 37.45 -17.25
C GLY A 102 -25.31 37.18 -16.14
N PHE A 103 -24.42 36.18 -16.24
CA PHE A 103 -23.40 35.96 -15.19
C PHE A 103 -22.59 37.25 -14.89
N ALA A 104 -22.42 38.13 -15.89
CA ALA A 104 -21.81 39.44 -15.73
C ALA A 104 -22.72 40.51 -15.10
N SER A 105 -24.05 40.40 -15.23
CA SER A 105 -25.02 41.33 -14.63
C SER A 105 -25.46 40.91 -13.22
N GLY A 106 -25.22 39.66 -12.82
CA GLY A 106 -25.57 39.13 -11.50
C GLY A 106 -27.06 38.82 -11.31
N ASP A 107 -27.87 38.89 -12.38
CA ASP A 107 -29.30 38.57 -12.33
C ASP A 107 -29.51 37.05 -12.26
N VAL A 108 -29.96 36.56 -11.11
CA VAL A 108 -30.26 35.13 -10.83
C VAL A 108 -31.75 34.81 -10.86
N SER A 109 -32.59 35.79 -11.20
CA SER A 109 -34.05 35.68 -11.22
C SER A 109 -34.55 34.59 -12.18
N ASP A 110 -33.94 34.47 -13.37
CA ASP A 110 -34.28 33.44 -14.35
C ASP A 110 -34.02 32.02 -13.85
N ILE A 111 -32.96 31.81 -13.05
CA ILE A 111 -32.70 30.52 -12.41
C ILE A 111 -33.78 30.22 -11.37
N MET A 112 -34.10 31.21 -10.52
CA MET A 112 -35.01 31.02 -9.40
C MET A 112 -36.47 30.84 -9.84
N ASN A 113 -36.82 31.34 -11.02
CA ASN A 113 -38.14 31.18 -11.63
C ASN A 113 -38.27 29.89 -12.46
N ASN A 114 -37.15 29.26 -12.86
CA ASN A 114 -37.17 28.00 -13.60
C ASN A 114 -37.17 26.79 -12.66
N THR A 115 -38.37 26.36 -12.26
CA THR A 115 -38.59 25.22 -11.36
C THR A 115 -37.91 23.92 -11.86
N GLY A 116 -37.79 23.73 -13.17
CA GLY A 116 -37.15 22.54 -13.75
C GLY A 116 -35.65 22.48 -13.45
N ILE A 117 -34.95 23.60 -13.57
CA ILE A 117 -33.50 23.68 -13.30
C ILE A 117 -33.22 23.45 -11.82
N ILE A 118 -33.99 24.08 -10.94
CA ILE A 118 -33.86 23.92 -9.49
C ILE A 118 -34.08 22.46 -9.07
N ALA A 119 -35.10 21.80 -9.63
CA ALA A 119 -35.36 20.39 -9.38
C ALA A 119 -34.19 19.50 -9.82
N ILE A 120 -33.61 19.74 -10.99
CA ILE A 120 -32.44 18.98 -11.48
C ILE A 120 -31.20 19.22 -10.59
N MET A 121 -30.90 20.47 -10.23
CA MET A 121 -29.76 20.81 -9.37
C MET A 121 -29.88 20.23 -7.97
N SER A 122 -31.07 20.26 -7.39
CA SER A 122 -31.33 19.66 -6.07
C SER A 122 -31.15 18.14 -6.10
N VAL A 123 -31.65 17.45 -7.13
CA VAL A 123 -31.43 16.00 -7.32
C VAL A 123 -29.95 15.68 -7.47
N LEU A 124 -29.21 16.39 -8.34
CA LEU A 124 -27.78 16.16 -8.54
C LEU A 124 -26.97 16.44 -7.27
N SER A 125 -27.35 17.45 -6.49
CA SER A 125 -26.72 17.78 -5.21
C SER A 125 -26.94 16.67 -4.16
N ILE A 126 -28.14 16.11 -4.08
CA ILE A 126 -28.45 14.99 -3.20
C ILE A 126 -27.61 13.76 -3.59
N ILE A 127 -27.52 13.44 -4.89
CA ILE A 127 -26.70 12.34 -5.39
C ILE A 127 -25.23 12.54 -5.04
N ALA A 128 -24.69 13.75 -5.27
CA ALA A 128 -23.31 14.07 -4.93
C ALA A 128 -23.03 13.93 -3.43
N LEU A 129 -23.96 14.36 -2.57
CA LEU A 129 -23.85 14.23 -1.12
C LEU A 129 -23.87 12.75 -0.68
N VAL A 130 -24.73 11.93 -1.27
CA VAL A 130 -24.76 10.48 -1.00
C VAL A 130 -23.44 9.83 -1.42
N ILE A 131 -22.93 10.13 -2.61
CA ILE A 131 -21.63 9.63 -3.08
C ILE A 131 -20.51 10.05 -2.13
N TRP A 132 -20.52 11.31 -1.68
CA TRP A 132 -19.52 11.84 -0.77
C TRP A 132 -19.54 11.16 0.61
N ILE A 133 -20.71 10.80 1.13
CA ILE A 133 -20.82 10.03 2.38
C ILE A 133 -20.35 8.58 2.15
N VAL A 134 -20.83 7.92 1.09
CA VAL A 134 -20.50 6.52 0.80
C VAL A 134 -18.99 6.35 0.58
N GLN A 135 -18.34 7.27 -0.11
CA GLN A 135 -16.89 7.16 -0.35
C GLN A 135 -16.06 7.33 0.93
N LEU A 136 -16.50 8.12 1.92
CA LEU A 136 -15.83 8.20 3.23
C LEU A 136 -15.88 6.84 3.95
N ILE A 137 -17.05 6.20 3.93
CA ILE A 137 -17.25 4.88 4.55
C ILE A 137 -16.41 3.83 3.84
N ASP A 138 -16.43 3.79 2.49
CA ASP A 138 -15.63 2.83 1.72
C ASP A 138 -14.14 3.04 1.94
N ALA A 139 -13.65 4.29 1.97
CA ALA A 139 -12.23 4.60 2.22
C ALA A 139 -11.78 4.15 3.61
N TYR A 140 -12.61 4.37 4.65
CA TYR A 140 -12.34 3.88 6.00
C TYR A 140 -12.28 2.35 6.05
N ASN A 141 -13.30 1.69 5.50
CA ASN A 141 -13.38 0.23 5.47
C ASN A 141 -12.19 -0.40 4.73
N LEU A 142 -11.76 0.23 3.64
CA LEU A 142 -10.59 -0.19 2.87
C LEU A 142 -9.29 -0.08 3.65
N THR A 143 -9.12 1.00 4.40
CA THR A 143 -7.94 1.19 5.25
C THR A 143 -7.88 0.13 6.33
N LYS A 144 -9.02 -0.20 6.94
CA LYS A 144 -9.13 -1.26 7.93
C LYS A 144 -8.76 -2.63 7.33
N GLN A 145 -9.30 -2.96 6.15
CA GLN A 145 -8.95 -4.19 5.43
C GLN A 145 -7.45 -4.27 5.10
N TYR A 146 -6.85 -3.16 4.69
CA TYR A 146 -5.41 -3.08 4.44
C TYR A 146 -4.61 -3.36 5.72
N ASN A 147 -4.93 -2.67 6.82
CA ASN A 147 -4.25 -2.83 8.09
C ASN A 147 -4.39 -4.24 8.65
N ASP A 148 -5.56 -4.84 8.55
CA ASP A 148 -5.82 -6.21 9.00
C ASP A 148 -5.01 -7.23 8.17
N THR A 149 -4.87 -7.02 6.86
CA THR A 149 -4.09 -7.90 5.99
C THR A 149 -2.60 -7.82 6.30
N VAL A 150 -2.07 -6.60 6.46
CA VAL A 150 -0.67 -6.38 6.82
C VAL A 150 -0.35 -6.99 8.18
N ARG A 151 -1.25 -6.87 9.16
CA ARG A 151 -1.07 -7.48 10.49
C ARG A 151 -1.05 -9.01 10.46
N ARG A 152 -1.81 -9.64 9.55
CA ARG A 152 -1.91 -11.11 9.45
C ARG A 152 -0.81 -11.73 8.61
N THR A 153 -0.45 -11.11 7.50
CA THR A 153 0.42 -11.69 6.46
C THR A 153 1.79 -11.04 6.39
N GLY A 154 1.96 -9.84 6.95
CA GLY A 154 3.14 -9.00 6.74
C GLY A 154 3.21 -8.39 5.33
N GLN A 155 2.21 -8.62 4.47
CA GLN A 155 2.19 -8.19 3.07
C GLN A 155 0.98 -7.28 2.78
N ALA A 156 1.12 -6.40 1.79
CA ALA A 156 0.02 -5.55 1.33
C ALA A 156 -0.99 -6.39 0.51
N PRO A 157 -2.30 -6.12 0.66
CA PRO A 157 -3.35 -6.86 -0.05
C PRO A 157 -3.40 -6.62 -1.57
N TRP A 158 -2.80 -5.54 -2.05
CA TRP A 158 -2.69 -5.15 -3.47
C TRP A 158 -1.46 -4.27 -3.67
#